data_AF-A0A1Y0IHJ3-F1
#
_entry.id   AF-A0A1Y0IHJ3-F1
#
_cell.length_a   1.000
_cell.length_b   1.000
_cell.length_c   1.000
_cell.angle_alpha   90.00
_cell.angle_beta   90.00
_cell.angle_gamma   90.00
#
_symmetry.space_group_name_H-M   'P 1'
#
loop_
_entity.id
_entity.type
_entity.pdbx_description
1 polymer ?
#
loop_
_entity_poly.entity_id
_entity_poly.type
_entity_poly.pdbx_seq_one_letter_code
_entity_poly.pdbx_strand_id
1 'polypeptide(L)'
;MRDNDKTIIGPGLGQSGRGDRTLVVPTPGRNQRQAPKRPTPGGDQRSGPRQYASQGMAQQTSSPISPSGDMGLTSSVQGLNKIAAAASELLALHGQLRGLNRHDDITGLRNELITGVKSFERELKEAETANEVVVSARYVLCSALDEAILNTPWGAQCGWAQHSLLSTFHNETFGGEKFFLILNRLLEAPARYIDALELLYLLLAQGFVGKYRLDPRGHAQLEQIKDNLYQTIARHRGEFERDLSPRWHGIEFKSKRVTEFIPLWVYASVFLFILVGVYAGFRYWQAQTTTPVAQQLLQIAQTPEENGSIVNSAIDETRSN
;
A
#
# COMPACT_ATOMS: atom_id res chain seq x y z
N MET A 1 50.29 18.82 65.34
CA MET A 1 50.85 17.89 66.33
C MET A 1 50.45 16.49 65.90
N ARG A 2 51.41 15.77 65.29
CA ARG A 2 51.50 14.30 65.08
C ARG A 2 50.47 13.59 64.20
N ASP A 3 50.95 13.08 63.04
CA ASP A 3 51.30 11.66 62.79
C ASP A 3 50.31 10.59 63.31
N ASN A 4 49.96 9.49 62.62
CA ASN A 4 50.52 8.84 61.43
C ASN A 4 49.61 7.65 60.99
N ASP A 5 49.85 7.21 59.75
CA ASP A 5 49.95 5.84 59.23
C ASP A 5 48.79 4.81 59.37
N LYS A 6 48.37 4.31 58.20
CA LYS A 6 48.74 2.94 57.82
C LYS A 6 48.90 2.76 56.31
N THR A 7 50.10 2.30 55.98
CA THR A 7 50.64 1.97 54.65
C THR A 7 50.69 0.45 54.49
N ILE A 8 50.22 -0.09 53.35
CA ILE A 8 50.63 -1.39 52.77
C ILE A 8 50.63 -1.17 51.25
N ILE A 9 51.73 -0.71 50.63
CA ILE A 9 52.84 -1.48 49.99
C ILE A 9 52.38 -2.46 48.90
N GLY A 10 52.78 -2.14 47.65
CA GLY A 10 52.66 -2.95 46.42
C GLY A 10 53.58 -4.19 46.39
N PRO A 11 54.01 -4.73 45.23
CA PRO A 11 54.58 -4.04 44.06
C PRO A 11 53.96 -4.52 42.72
N GLY A 12 54.17 -3.95 41.53
CA GLY A 12 55.20 -3.06 41.01
C GLY A 12 55.77 -3.66 39.72
N LEU A 13 56.21 -2.75 38.83
CA LEU A 13 57.03 -2.95 37.61
C LEU A 13 56.23 -3.25 36.32
N GLY A 14 56.40 -2.52 35.22
CA GLY A 14 57.27 -1.39 34.89
C GLY A 14 56.70 -0.71 33.62
N GLN A 15 56.67 0.62 33.55
CA GLN A 15 57.71 1.46 32.90
C GLN A 15 58.01 1.01 31.45
N SER A 16 57.89 1.86 30.44
CA SER A 16 58.66 3.09 30.32
C SER A 16 58.34 3.88 29.03
N GLY A 17 58.64 5.19 29.08
CA GLY A 17 58.89 6.08 27.93
C GLY A 17 57.69 6.99 27.60
N ARG A 18 57.59 8.28 27.96
CA ARG A 18 58.54 9.42 27.96
C ARG A 18 59.25 9.58 26.60
N GLY A 19 59.09 10.66 25.84
CA GLY A 19 58.41 11.93 26.09
C GLY A 19 58.51 12.86 24.87
N ASP A 20 58.33 14.14 25.18
CA ASP A 20 58.67 15.34 24.43
C ASP A 20 57.78 15.87 23.29
N ARG A 21 57.43 17.13 23.53
CA ARG A 21 56.82 18.12 22.66
C ARG A 21 57.88 18.63 21.68
N THR A 22 57.50 18.79 20.41
CA THR A 22 58.13 19.77 19.54
C THR A 22 57.05 20.46 18.71
N LEU A 23 56.83 21.74 19.02
CA LEU A 23 56.16 22.71 18.16
C LEU A 23 57.06 23.01 16.97
N VAL A 24 56.55 22.83 15.73
CA VAL A 24 57.08 23.52 14.55
C VAL A 24 55.92 23.92 13.64
N VAL A 25 55.65 25.23 13.65
CA VAL A 25 54.96 25.95 12.56
C VAL A 25 56.00 26.27 11.49
N PRO A 26 55.64 26.14 10.21
CA PRO A 26 56.18 27.04 9.18
C PRO A 26 55.06 27.83 8.49
N THR A 27 55.26 29.14 8.45
CA THR A 27 54.47 30.15 7.72
C THR A 27 55.04 30.33 6.28
N PRO A 28 54.61 31.32 5.46
CA PRO A 28 53.96 31.10 4.17
C PRO A 28 54.79 31.51 2.93
N GLY A 29 54.41 31.05 1.74
CA GLY A 29 54.86 31.59 0.45
C GLY A 29 53.73 31.47 -0.57
N ARG A 30 53.04 32.55 -0.96
CA ARG A 30 53.39 33.59 -1.95
C ARG A 30 53.14 33.14 -3.39
N ASN A 31 52.46 34.04 -4.13
CA ASN A 31 52.08 34.05 -5.56
C ASN A 31 50.62 33.60 -5.80
N GLN A 32 49.75 34.33 -6.50
CA GLN A 32 49.91 35.55 -7.28
C GLN A 32 48.54 36.24 -7.37
N ARG A 33 48.53 37.55 -7.16
CA ARG A 33 47.38 38.43 -7.41
C ARG A 33 47.05 38.40 -8.91
N GLN A 34 45.78 38.26 -9.26
CA GLN A 34 45.16 39.00 -10.37
C GLN A 34 43.63 38.93 -10.24
N ALA A 35 43.04 40.07 -9.91
CA ALA A 35 41.64 40.41 -10.16
C ALA A 35 41.64 41.78 -10.87
N PRO A 36 40.49 42.30 -11.27
CA PRO A 36 39.81 42.11 -12.55
C PRO A 36 40.08 43.30 -13.52
N LYS A 37 39.84 43.13 -14.82
CA LYS A 37 39.85 44.26 -15.78
C LYS A 37 38.57 44.32 -16.61
N ARG A 38 37.73 45.30 -16.27
CA ARG A 38 36.84 46.13 -17.12
C ARG A 38 36.76 47.49 -16.39
N PRO A 39 36.39 48.65 -16.98
CA PRO A 39 35.91 48.92 -18.35
C PRO A 39 36.53 50.17 -19.02
N THR A 40 36.21 50.43 -20.28
CA THR A 40 35.76 51.76 -20.76
C THR A 40 35.24 51.72 -22.22
N PRO A 41 34.40 52.69 -22.63
CA PRO A 41 33.51 52.63 -23.80
C PRO A 41 33.87 53.62 -24.94
N GLY A 42 33.20 53.47 -26.08
CA GLY A 42 33.10 54.45 -27.17
C GLY A 42 32.78 53.73 -28.48
N GLY A 43 31.88 54.14 -29.36
CA GLY A 43 30.91 55.24 -29.46
C GLY A 43 30.18 55.07 -30.81
N ASP A 44 28.97 55.65 -30.94
CA ASP A 44 28.35 56.27 -32.14
C ASP A 44 28.45 55.59 -33.54
N GLN A 45 27.45 55.50 -34.44
CA GLN A 45 26.23 56.25 -34.71
C GLN A 45 25.43 55.52 -35.84
N ARG A 46 24.08 55.64 -35.82
CA ARG A 46 23.09 55.88 -36.91
C ARG A 46 23.27 55.14 -38.27
N SER A 47 22.25 54.50 -38.87
CA SER A 47 21.14 55.14 -39.64
C SER A 47 20.25 54.05 -40.30
N GLY A 48 18.92 54.22 -40.37
CA GLY A 48 18.02 53.48 -41.31
C GLY A 48 17.90 54.20 -42.67
N PRO A 49 16.85 54.01 -43.53
CA PRO A 49 15.70 53.07 -43.46
C PRO A 49 15.23 52.44 -44.82
N ARG A 50 14.10 51.69 -44.77
CA ARG A 50 13.08 51.31 -45.81
C ARG A 50 13.44 50.20 -46.84
N GLN A 51 12.74 49.05 -46.83
CA GLN A 51 11.39 48.71 -47.37
C GLN A 51 11.28 48.73 -48.90
N TYR A 52 11.02 47.56 -49.50
CA TYR A 52 10.10 47.38 -50.63
C TYR A 52 9.31 46.08 -50.47
N ALA A 53 8.02 46.21 -50.73
CA ALA A 53 7.00 45.17 -50.67
C ALA A 53 6.84 44.45 -52.03
N SER A 54 6.26 43.26 -52.01
CA SER A 54 5.32 42.83 -53.06
C SER A 54 4.32 41.81 -52.50
N GLN A 55 3.04 42.14 -52.65
CA GLN A 55 1.89 41.28 -52.39
C GLN A 55 1.57 40.44 -53.64
N GLY A 56 1.10 39.21 -53.42
CA GLY A 56 0.47 38.34 -54.42
C GLY A 56 -0.56 37.43 -53.74
N MET A 57 -1.74 37.32 -54.34
CA MET A 57 -3.02 36.84 -53.79
C MET A 57 -3.13 35.33 -53.48
N ALA A 58 -3.94 35.05 -52.45
CA ALA A 58 -4.96 34.00 -52.28
C ALA A 58 -4.75 32.58 -52.84
N GLN A 59 -4.71 31.60 -51.93
CA GLN A 59 -5.50 30.37 -52.07
C GLN A 59 -5.76 29.69 -50.71
N GLN A 60 -7.03 29.55 -50.35
CA GLN A 60 -7.52 28.61 -49.34
C GLN A 60 -7.44 27.19 -49.92
N THR A 61 -6.85 26.23 -49.19
CA THR A 61 -7.39 24.88 -48.99
C THR A 61 -6.51 24.06 -48.04
N SER A 62 -7.19 23.31 -47.15
CA SER A 62 -6.75 22.16 -46.35
C SER A 62 -5.63 22.35 -45.32
N SER A 63 -6.03 22.46 -44.05
CA SER A 63 -5.19 22.09 -42.90
C SER A 63 -4.79 20.61 -43.00
N PRO A 64 -3.50 20.25 -42.93
CA PRO A 64 -3.12 18.88 -42.63
C PRO A 64 -3.33 18.63 -41.14
N ILE A 65 -4.17 17.64 -40.82
CA ILE A 65 -4.23 17.02 -39.50
C ILE A 65 -2.86 16.36 -39.27
N SER A 66 -2.03 16.97 -38.43
CA SER A 66 -0.86 16.29 -37.86
C SER A 66 -1.34 15.28 -36.81
N PRO A 67 -1.02 13.98 -36.93
CA PRO A 67 -1.20 13.05 -35.84
C PRO A 67 -0.02 13.21 -34.89
N SER A 68 -0.02 14.31 -34.15
CA SER A 68 0.84 14.47 -32.96
C SER A 68 -0.01 14.11 -31.75
N GLY A 69 -0.44 12.85 -31.70
CA GLY A 69 -0.88 12.22 -30.46
C GLY A 69 0.35 11.90 -29.63
N ASP A 70 1.06 12.95 -29.21
CA ASP A 70 1.88 12.86 -28.01
C ASP A 70 0.88 12.64 -26.88
N MET A 71 0.85 11.41 -26.37
CA MET A 71 0.11 11.04 -25.17
C MET A 71 0.82 11.66 -23.96
N GLY A 72 0.91 12.99 -23.96
CA GLY A 72 1.23 13.76 -22.78
C GLY A 72 0.12 13.52 -21.78
N LEU A 73 0.37 12.64 -20.81
CA LEU A 73 -0.40 12.47 -19.58
C LEU A 73 -0.32 13.73 -18.69
N THR A 74 -0.25 14.93 -19.27
CA THR A 74 -0.33 16.21 -18.58
C THR A 74 -1.79 16.66 -18.43
N SER A 75 -2.74 15.73 -18.40
CA SER A 75 -3.96 15.97 -17.64
C SER A 75 -3.55 15.96 -16.17
N SER A 76 -3.26 17.15 -15.62
CA SER A 76 -3.32 17.38 -14.18
C SER A 76 -4.56 16.66 -13.67
N VAL A 77 -4.36 15.57 -12.92
CA VAL A 77 -5.46 14.80 -12.35
C VAL A 77 -6.16 15.78 -11.42
N GLN A 78 -7.26 16.37 -11.91
CA GLN A 78 -8.03 17.41 -11.24
C GLN A 78 -8.55 16.84 -9.91
N GLY A 79 -7.74 16.95 -8.86
CA GLY A 79 -8.01 16.39 -7.54
C GLY A 79 -6.77 15.96 -6.74
N LEU A 80 -5.62 15.68 -7.36
CA LEU A 80 -4.40 15.36 -6.61
C LEU A 80 -3.54 16.60 -6.35
N ASN A 81 -2.88 16.64 -5.18
CA ASN A 81 -1.88 17.67 -4.93
C ASN A 81 -0.66 17.48 -5.84
N LYS A 82 0.13 18.53 -6.04
CA LYS A 82 1.31 18.56 -6.91
C LYS A 82 2.35 17.46 -6.65
N ILE A 83 2.66 17.14 -5.40
CA ILE A 83 3.59 16.08 -4.99
C ILE A 83 3.01 14.71 -5.30
N ALA A 84 1.73 14.48 -4.98
CA ALA A 84 1.08 13.20 -5.27
C ALA A 84 0.90 12.99 -6.78
N ALA A 85 0.61 14.05 -7.53
CA ALA A 85 0.50 14.03 -8.98
C ALA A 85 1.86 13.69 -9.65
N ALA A 86 2.95 14.32 -9.22
CA ALA A 86 4.30 14.01 -9.72
C ALA A 86 4.73 12.57 -9.37
N ALA A 87 4.27 12.02 -8.25
CA ALA A 87 4.57 10.65 -7.84
C ALA A 87 3.64 9.59 -8.48
N SER A 88 2.66 9.99 -9.29
CA SER A 88 1.56 9.11 -9.74
C SER A 88 2.03 7.85 -10.45
N GLU A 89 2.99 7.96 -11.37
CA GLU A 89 3.56 6.83 -12.11
C GLU A 89 4.28 5.86 -11.17
N LEU A 90 5.11 6.39 -10.26
CA LEU A 90 5.83 5.58 -9.27
C LEU A 90 4.89 4.91 -8.25
N LEU A 91 3.80 5.58 -7.86
CA LEU A 91 2.75 5.00 -7.02
C LEU A 91 2.00 3.88 -7.74
N ALA A 92 1.70 4.05 -9.03
CA ALA A 92 1.10 3.00 -9.85
C ALA A 92 2.04 1.78 -9.95
N LEU A 93 3.32 2.00 -10.24
CA LEU A 93 4.35 0.95 -10.28
C LEU A 93 4.49 0.24 -8.93
N HIS A 94 4.53 0.98 -7.81
CA HIS A 94 4.54 0.40 -6.46
C HIS A 94 3.38 -0.58 -6.24
N GLY A 95 2.19 -0.30 -6.81
CA GLY A 95 1.01 -1.15 -6.69
C GLY A 95 1.16 -2.45 -7.47
N GLN A 96 1.71 -2.36 -8.67
CA GLN A 96 1.98 -3.50 -9.55
C GLN A 96 3.07 -4.41 -8.97
N LEU A 97 4.14 -3.83 -8.41
CA LEU A 97 5.27 -4.56 -7.83
C LEU A 97 4.85 -5.55 -6.75
N ARG A 98 3.82 -5.23 -5.95
CA ARG A 98 3.32 -6.15 -4.90
C ARG A 98 2.63 -7.40 -5.46
N GLY A 99 2.15 -7.36 -6.70
CA GLY A 99 1.50 -8.50 -7.37
C GLY A 99 2.44 -9.32 -8.25
N LEU A 100 3.68 -8.87 -8.45
CA LEU A 100 4.66 -9.51 -9.33
C LEU A 100 5.35 -10.68 -8.62
N ASN A 101 5.03 -11.91 -9.05
CA ASN A 101 5.62 -13.13 -8.50
C ASN A 101 7.01 -13.45 -9.08
N ARG A 102 7.38 -12.86 -10.22
CA ARG A 102 8.67 -12.99 -10.87
C ARG A 102 8.95 -11.76 -11.74
N HIS A 103 10.21 -11.36 -11.80
CA HIS A 103 10.68 -10.36 -12.75
C HIS A 103 12.04 -10.80 -13.30
N ASP A 104 12.17 -10.88 -14.62
CA ASP A 104 13.37 -11.44 -15.26
C ASP A 104 14.49 -10.39 -15.42
N ASP A 105 14.16 -9.11 -15.64
CA ASP A 105 15.14 -8.03 -15.77
C ASP A 105 15.15 -7.06 -14.58
N ILE A 106 15.87 -7.44 -13.52
CA ILE A 106 16.00 -6.64 -12.29
C ILE A 106 16.78 -5.34 -12.53
N THR A 107 17.74 -5.36 -13.45
CA THR A 107 18.59 -4.20 -13.75
C THR A 107 17.82 -3.16 -14.56
N GLY A 108 17.02 -3.60 -15.54
CA GLY A 108 16.09 -2.75 -16.27
C GLY A 108 15.09 -2.07 -15.35
N LEU A 109 14.44 -2.85 -14.47
CA LEU A 109 13.52 -2.31 -13.46
C LEU A 109 14.18 -1.24 -12.57
N ARG A 110 15.41 -1.48 -12.12
CA ARG A 110 16.16 -0.49 -11.33
C ARG A 110 16.40 0.80 -12.09
N ASN A 111 16.83 0.70 -13.35
CA ASN A 111 17.09 1.86 -14.19
C ASN A 111 15.81 2.66 -14.48
N GLU A 112 14.68 1.97 -14.68
CA GLU A 112 13.36 2.58 -14.82
C GLU A 112 12.97 3.35 -13.56
N LEU A 113 13.05 2.72 -12.38
CA LEU A 113 12.74 3.38 -11.11
C LEU A 113 13.68 4.56 -10.80
N ILE A 114 14.98 4.45 -11.10
CA ILE A 114 15.92 5.57 -10.96
C ILE A 114 15.52 6.72 -11.87
N THR A 115 15.10 6.42 -13.10
CA THR A 115 14.66 7.44 -14.06
C THR A 115 13.37 8.11 -13.60
N GLY A 116 12.39 7.34 -13.13
CA GLY A 116 11.15 7.87 -12.56
C GLY A 116 11.38 8.72 -11.31
N VAL A 117 12.29 8.31 -10.41
CA VAL A 117 12.62 9.13 -9.22
C VAL A 117 13.29 10.45 -9.62
N LYS A 118 14.13 10.44 -10.68
CA LYS A 118 14.73 11.67 -11.22
C LYS A 118 13.71 12.57 -11.91
N SER A 119 12.73 12.03 -12.64
CA SER A 119 11.65 12.84 -13.22
C SER A 119 10.79 13.46 -12.12
N PHE A 120 10.41 12.68 -11.12
CA PHE A 120 9.70 13.15 -9.93
C PHE A 120 10.43 14.32 -9.25
N GLU A 121 11.74 14.18 -8.99
CA GLU A 121 12.54 15.24 -8.39
C GLU A 121 12.58 16.51 -9.27
N ARG A 122 12.70 16.34 -10.59
CA ARG A 122 12.69 17.46 -11.54
C ARG A 122 11.35 18.19 -11.54
N GLU A 123 10.24 17.46 -11.61
CA GLU A 123 8.88 18.04 -11.60
C GLU A 123 8.62 18.84 -10.32
N LEU A 124 9.05 18.35 -9.15
CA LEU A 124 8.90 19.12 -7.91
C LEU A 124 9.72 20.41 -7.89
N LYS A 125 10.93 20.38 -8.47
CA LYS A 125 11.80 21.57 -8.58
C LYS A 125 11.23 22.58 -9.56
N GLU A 126 10.69 22.12 -10.69
CA GLU A 126 10.00 22.96 -11.68
C GLU A 126 8.72 23.60 -11.08
N ALA A 127 8.03 22.88 -10.19
CA ALA A 127 6.92 23.40 -9.41
C ALA A 127 7.33 24.27 -8.20
N GLU A 128 8.59 24.73 -8.15
CA GLU A 128 9.17 25.58 -7.10
C GLU A 128 8.95 25.05 -5.66
N THR A 129 8.91 23.73 -5.50
CA THR A 129 8.74 23.10 -4.19
C THR A 129 10.01 23.27 -3.36
N ALA A 130 9.86 23.61 -2.08
CA ALA A 130 10.98 23.80 -1.16
C ALA A 130 11.90 22.57 -1.14
N ASN A 131 13.22 22.77 -1.25
CA ASN A 131 14.19 21.67 -1.39
C ASN A 131 14.11 20.65 -0.25
N GLU A 132 13.84 21.09 0.98
CA GLU A 132 13.61 20.20 2.13
C GLU A 132 12.47 19.20 1.87
N VAL A 133 11.37 19.65 1.25
CA VAL A 133 10.21 18.83 0.91
C VAL A 133 10.56 17.88 -0.24
N VAL A 134 11.29 18.35 -1.24
CA VAL A 134 11.77 17.50 -2.36
C VAL A 134 12.62 16.35 -1.84
N VAL A 135 13.59 16.64 -0.96
CA VAL A 135 14.47 15.62 -0.38
C VAL A 135 13.69 14.64 0.49
N SER A 136 12.77 15.13 1.35
CA SER A 136 11.93 14.27 2.18
C SER A 136 10.99 13.39 1.35
N ALA A 137 10.35 13.94 0.33
CA ALA A 137 9.41 13.22 -0.54
C ALA A 137 10.14 12.12 -1.35
N ARG A 138 11.32 12.44 -1.89
CA ARG A 138 12.18 11.46 -2.57
C ARG A 138 12.61 10.35 -1.63
N TYR A 139 13.00 10.68 -0.39
CA TYR A 139 13.41 9.69 0.61
C TYR A 139 12.29 8.68 0.92
N VAL A 140 11.08 9.17 1.22
CA VAL A 140 9.96 8.30 1.59
C VAL A 140 9.50 7.43 0.43
N LEU A 141 9.55 7.97 -0.80
CA LEU A 141 9.20 7.24 -2.01
C LEU A 141 10.20 6.11 -2.32
N CYS A 142 11.51 6.40 -2.26
CA CYS A 142 12.56 5.39 -2.38
C CYS A 142 12.41 4.30 -1.30
N SER A 143 12.17 4.70 -0.06
CA SER A 143 11.99 3.77 1.06
C SER A 143 10.81 2.81 0.83
N ALA A 144 9.70 3.33 0.29
CA ALA A 144 8.52 2.52 0.03
C ALA A 144 8.70 1.57 -1.17
N LEU A 145 9.29 2.06 -2.27
CA LEU A 145 9.60 1.23 -3.44
C LEU A 145 10.58 0.10 -3.10
N ASP A 146 11.65 0.41 -2.36
CA ASP A 146 12.61 -0.60 -1.91
C ASP A 146 11.94 -1.65 -1.01
N GLU A 147 11.09 -1.22 -0.07
CA GLU A 147 10.35 -2.16 0.77
C GLU A 147 9.38 -3.03 -0.03
N ALA A 148 8.67 -2.47 -1.01
CA ALA A 148 7.76 -3.24 -1.85
C ALA A 148 8.51 -4.35 -2.60
N ILE A 149 9.66 -4.04 -3.18
CA ILE A 149 10.50 -5.00 -3.92
C ILE A 149 11.08 -6.05 -2.98
N LEU A 150 11.65 -5.64 -1.85
CA LEU A 150 12.24 -6.58 -0.87
C LEU A 150 11.20 -7.53 -0.25
N ASN A 151 9.92 -7.17 -0.27
CA ASN A 151 8.83 -8.05 0.17
C ASN A 151 8.31 -9.01 -0.93
N THR A 152 8.82 -8.94 -2.16
CA THR A 152 8.49 -9.91 -3.22
C THR A 152 9.30 -11.20 -3.05
N PRO A 153 8.84 -12.35 -3.58
CA PRO A 153 9.59 -13.61 -3.50
C PRO A 153 11.00 -13.55 -4.15
N TRP A 154 11.16 -12.70 -5.17
CA TRP A 154 12.41 -12.56 -5.93
C TRP A 154 13.31 -11.41 -5.41
N GLY A 155 12.77 -10.45 -4.66
CA GLY A 155 13.50 -9.27 -4.18
C GLY A 155 14.70 -9.60 -3.28
N ALA A 156 14.55 -10.58 -2.39
CA ALA A 156 15.64 -11.04 -1.54
C ALA A 156 16.74 -11.79 -2.30
N GLN A 157 16.39 -12.48 -3.39
CA GLN A 157 17.28 -13.35 -4.15
C GLN A 157 18.12 -12.58 -5.18
N CYS A 158 17.61 -11.46 -5.69
CA CYS A 158 18.25 -10.66 -6.72
C CYS A 158 19.29 -9.64 -6.22
N GLY A 159 19.57 -9.62 -4.90
CA GLY A 159 20.54 -8.70 -4.32
C GLY A 159 20.09 -7.23 -4.30
N TRP A 160 18.78 -6.95 -4.40
CA TRP A 160 18.24 -5.58 -4.44
C TRP A 160 18.78 -4.69 -3.30
N ALA A 161 18.91 -5.25 -2.09
CA ALA A 161 19.39 -4.53 -0.92
C ALA A 161 20.79 -3.91 -1.06
N GLN A 162 21.65 -4.45 -1.94
CA GLN A 162 23.02 -3.94 -2.15
C GLN A 162 23.03 -2.66 -3.01
N HIS A 163 22.06 -2.53 -3.92
CA HIS A 163 21.94 -1.43 -4.87
C HIS A 163 20.48 -0.94 -4.89
N SER A 164 19.95 -0.65 -3.71
CA SER A 164 18.59 -0.14 -3.53
C SER A 164 18.47 1.31 -4.01
N LEU A 165 17.25 1.79 -4.21
CA LEU A 165 17.02 3.20 -4.55
C LEU A 165 17.53 4.10 -3.43
N LEU A 166 17.26 3.75 -2.17
CA LEU A 166 17.74 4.50 -1.02
C LEU A 166 19.27 4.56 -0.95
N SER A 167 19.96 3.47 -1.31
CA SER A 167 21.43 3.47 -1.37
C SER A 167 21.94 4.40 -2.47
N THR A 168 21.29 4.39 -3.63
CA THR A 168 21.66 5.21 -4.80
C THR A 168 21.46 6.71 -4.55
N PHE A 169 20.38 7.05 -3.84
CA PHE A 169 19.88 8.42 -3.74
C PHE A 169 20.20 9.11 -2.40
N HIS A 170 20.41 8.32 -1.35
CA HIS A 170 20.61 8.80 0.02
C HIS A 170 21.79 8.13 0.72
N ASN A 171 22.50 7.20 0.06
CA ASN A 171 23.64 6.47 0.63
C ASN A 171 23.26 5.72 1.93
N GLU A 172 22.03 5.18 1.96
CA GLU A 172 21.44 4.46 3.09
C GLU A 172 20.82 3.13 2.63
N THR A 173 20.91 2.09 3.45
CA THR A 173 20.45 0.74 3.09
C THR A 173 19.10 0.36 3.70
N PHE A 174 18.60 1.12 4.69
CA PHE A 174 17.30 0.84 5.33
C PHE A 174 16.59 2.13 5.73
N GLY A 175 15.39 2.37 5.17
CA GLY A 175 14.60 3.60 5.38
C GLY A 175 13.43 3.46 6.35
N GLY A 176 13.20 2.25 6.88
CA GLY A 176 11.99 1.92 7.64
C GLY A 176 11.77 2.72 8.93
N GLU A 177 12.83 3.26 9.54
CA GLU A 177 12.73 4.12 10.72
C GLU A 177 12.64 5.61 10.38
N LYS A 178 13.53 6.07 9.49
CA LYS A 178 13.60 7.46 9.05
C LYS A 178 12.34 7.92 8.31
N PHE A 179 11.63 7.02 7.64
CA PHE A 179 10.30 7.32 7.12
C PHE A 179 9.39 7.91 8.20
N PHE A 180 9.32 7.29 9.38
CA PHE A 180 8.48 7.77 10.47
C PHE A 180 9.07 8.97 11.21
N LEU A 181 10.40 9.13 11.22
CA LEU A 181 11.03 10.37 11.70
C LEU A 181 10.65 11.57 10.81
N ILE A 182 10.67 11.39 9.48
CA ILE A 182 10.23 12.40 8.52
C ILE A 182 8.73 12.68 8.72
N LEU A 183 7.89 11.65 8.86
CA LEU A 183 6.46 11.82 9.13
C LEU A 183 6.22 12.69 10.36
N ASN A 184 6.84 12.34 11.49
CA ASN A 184 6.68 13.09 12.74
C ASN A 184 7.16 14.53 12.61
N ARG A 185 8.27 14.75 11.90
CA ARG A 185 8.79 16.10 11.66
C ARG A 185 7.84 16.96 10.80
N LEU A 186 7.25 16.38 9.76
CA LEU A 186 6.30 17.08 8.90
C LEU A 186 4.98 17.37 9.62
N LEU A 187 4.57 16.50 10.56
CA LEU A 187 3.40 16.69 11.42
C LEU A 187 3.55 17.84 12.43
N GLU A 188 4.75 18.37 12.67
CA GLU A 188 4.94 19.56 13.50
C GLU A 188 4.37 20.84 12.84
N ALA A 189 4.33 20.89 11.50
CA ALA A 189 3.82 22.01 10.74
C ALA A 189 2.93 21.53 9.57
N PRO A 190 1.78 20.90 9.86
CA PRO A 190 0.98 20.18 8.85
C PRO A 190 0.43 21.09 7.76
N ALA A 191 0.06 22.34 8.08
CA ALA A 191 -0.39 23.31 7.09
C ALA A 191 0.68 23.62 6.01
N ARG A 192 1.97 23.60 6.38
CA ARG A 192 3.08 23.84 5.46
C ARG A 192 3.41 22.62 4.61
N TYR A 193 3.23 21.43 5.17
CA TYR A 193 3.69 20.16 4.59
C TYR A 193 2.54 19.23 4.16
N ILE A 194 1.32 19.77 4.03
CA ILE A 194 0.11 18.99 3.75
C ILE A 194 0.25 18.14 2.49
N ASP A 195 0.88 18.67 1.45
CA ASP A 195 1.09 17.97 0.19
C ASP A 195 2.01 16.73 0.35
N ALA A 196 3.03 16.84 1.21
CA ALA A 196 3.94 15.74 1.49
C ALA A 196 3.29 14.73 2.43
N LEU A 197 2.53 15.19 3.42
CA LEU A 197 1.78 14.31 4.33
C LEU A 197 0.79 13.42 3.58
N GLU A 198 0.15 13.94 2.54
CA GLU A 198 -0.71 13.14 1.64
C GLU A 198 0.07 12.06 0.91
N LEU A 199 1.27 12.35 0.39
CA LEU A 199 2.12 11.32 -0.21
C LEU A 199 2.46 10.22 0.81
N LEU A 200 2.85 10.60 2.03
CA LEU A 200 3.14 9.62 3.10
C LEU A 200 1.90 8.77 3.43
N TYR A 201 0.72 9.39 3.48
CA TYR A 201 -0.54 8.66 3.68
C TYR A 201 -0.80 7.65 2.57
N LEU A 202 -0.62 8.04 1.30
CA LEU A 202 -0.78 7.15 0.15
C LEU A 202 0.16 5.95 0.24
N LEU A 203 1.44 6.18 0.57
CA LEU A 203 2.42 5.09 0.74
C LEU A 203 2.05 4.14 1.88
N LEU A 204 1.56 4.66 3.01
CA LEU A 204 1.06 3.85 4.13
C LEU A 204 -0.20 3.06 3.76
N ALA A 205 -1.15 3.69 3.05
CA ALA A 205 -2.38 3.06 2.57
C ALA A 205 -2.07 1.95 1.54
N GLN A 206 -1.01 2.14 0.75
CA GLN A 206 -0.50 1.15 -0.18
C GLN A 206 0.34 0.07 0.49
N GLY A 207 0.50 0.14 1.81
CA GLY A 207 0.97 -0.93 2.69
C GLY A 207 2.46 -0.89 3.03
N PHE A 208 3.08 0.29 3.02
CA PHE A 208 4.37 0.51 3.68
C PHE A 208 4.25 0.25 5.19
N VAL A 209 5.18 -0.52 5.74
CA VAL A 209 5.19 -0.92 7.17
C VAL A 209 6.44 -0.38 7.88
N GLY A 210 7.61 -0.43 7.22
CA GLY A 210 8.88 0.00 7.81
C GLY A 210 9.21 -0.71 9.12
N LYS A 211 9.67 0.06 10.12
CA LYS A 211 10.09 -0.46 11.45
C LYS A 211 9.01 -1.27 12.19
N TYR A 212 7.73 -1.04 11.90
CA TYR A 212 6.63 -1.72 12.57
C TYR A 212 6.49 -3.19 12.18
N ARG A 213 7.24 -3.68 11.18
CA ARG A 213 7.22 -5.10 10.79
C ARG A 213 7.79 -6.02 11.87
N LEU A 214 8.70 -5.51 12.70
CA LEU A 214 9.37 -6.27 13.75
C LEU A 214 8.63 -6.23 15.10
N ASP A 215 7.63 -5.34 15.24
CA ASP A 215 6.88 -5.17 16.47
C ASP A 215 5.64 -6.08 16.48
N PRO A 216 5.43 -6.93 17.51
CA PRO A 216 4.22 -7.75 17.65
C PRO A 216 2.91 -6.96 17.63
N ARG A 217 2.94 -5.69 18.06
CA ARG A 217 1.80 -4.75 18.03
C ARG A 217 1.89 -3.75 16.87
N GLY A 218 2.83 -3.95 15.94
CA GLY A 218 3.14 -3.00 14.89
C GLY A 218 1.96 -2.71 13.96
N HIS A 219 1.14 -3.70 13.64
CA HIS A 219 -0.06 -3.50 12.81
C HIS A 219 -1.06 -2.53 13.44
N ALA A 220 -1.35 -2.67 14.74
CA ALA A 220 -2.27 -1.78 15.44
C ALA A 220 -1.71 -0.34 15.53
N GLN A 221 -0.41 -0.21 15.78
CA GLN A 221 0.27 1.09 15.80
C GLN A 221 0.25 1.76 14.42
N LEU A 222 0.49 1.00 13.36
CA LEU A 222 0.46 1.50 11.99
C LEU A 222 -0.93 2.00 11.59
N GLU A 223 -1.99 1.28 11.99
CA GLU A 223 -3.36 1.71 11.72
C GLU A 223 -3.70 2.99 12.48
N GLN A 224 -3.31 3.08 13.76
CA GLN A 224 -3.46 4.32 14.54
C GLN A 224 -2.72 5.50 13.90
N ILE A 225 -1.50 5.29 13.37
CA ILE A 225 -0.75 6.32 12.66
C ILE A 225 -1.48 6.77 11.40
N LYS A 226 -2.00 5.81 10.61
CA LYS A 226 -2.78 6.11 9.39
C LYS A 226 -4.04 6.91 9.71
N ASP A 227 -4.78 6.53 10.74
CA ASP A 227 -6.01 7.22 11.15
C ASP A 227 -5.72 8.65 11.60
N ASN A 228 -4.70 8.84 12.45
CA ASN A 228 -4.29 10.17 12.90
C ASN A 228 -3.82 11.05 11.74
N LEU A 229 -3.04 10.48 10.81
CA LEU A 229 -2.57 11.18 9.63
C LEU A 229 -3.74 11.57 8.72
N TYR A 230 -4.68 10.66 8.48
CA TYR A 230 -5.89 10.94 7.71
C TYR A 230 -6.72 12.06 8.33
N GLN A 231 -6.97 12.02 9.64
CA GLN A 231 -7.70 13.08 10.34
C GLN A 231 -6.99 14.43 10.24
N THR A 232 -5.66 14.44 10.35
CA THR A 232 -4.86 15.66 10.19
C THR A 232 -5.02 16.22 8.77
N ILE A 233 -4.92 15.37 7.74
CA ILE A 233 -5.10 15.77 6.35
C ILE A 233 -6.50 16.32 6.11
N ALA A 234 -7.53 15.60 6.56
CA ALA A 234 -8.93 15.99 6.40
C ALA A 234 -9.23 17.36 7.06
N ARG A 235 -8.70 17.62 8.25
CA ARG A 235 -8.87 18.91 8.93
C ARG A 235 -8.24 20.08 8.15
N HIS A 236 -7.12 19.85 7.47
CA HIS A 236 -6.42 20.89 6.72
C HIS A 236 -6.96 21.11 5.31
N ARG A 237 -7.49 20.07 4.66
CA ARG A 237 -8.11 20.18 3.33
C ARG A 237 -9.57 20.63 3.39
N GLY A 238 -10.20 20.52 4.56
CA GLY A 238 -11.64 20.70 4.71
C GLY A 238 -12.40 19.40 4.44
N GLU A 239 -13.69 19.39 4.77
CA GLU A 239 -14.54 18.27 4.35
C GLU A 239 -14.61 18.30 2.82
N PHE A 240 -14.14 17.23 2.18
CA PHE A 240 -14.35 17.04 0.76
C PHE A 240 -15.86 16.99 0.51
N GLU A 241 -16.41 17.96 -0.22
CA GLU A 241 -17.75 17.85 -0.80
C GLU A 241 -17.74 16.59 -1.67
N ARG A 242 -18.30 15.50 -1.13
CA ARG A 242 -18.22 14.16 -1.70
C ARG A 242 -19.22 13.96 -2.83
N ASP A 243 -19.49 15.00 -3.60
CA ASP A 243 -20.34 14.91 -4.77
C ASP A 243 -19.44 14.67 -5.99
N LEU A 244 -19.16 13.38 -6.24
CA LEU A 244 -18.47 12.92 -7.45
C LEU A 244 -19.24 13.26 -8.74
N SER A 245 -20.49 13.71 -8.63
CA SER A 245 -21.19 14.55 -9.62
C SER A 245 -22.43 15.20 -8.98
N PRO A 246 -22.91 16.37 -9.46
CA PRO A 246 -24.17 16.97 -9.01
C PRO A 246 -25.43 16.11 -9.24
N ARG A 247 -25.32 15.01 -10.01
CA ARG A 247 -26.41 14.06 -10.33
C ARG A 247 -26.06 12.63 -9.92
N TRP A 248 -25.40 12.45 -8.78
CA TRP A 248 -24.90 11.15 -8.33
C TRP A 248 -25.98 10.14 -7.88
N HIS A 249 -27.28 10.37 -8.09
CA HIS A 249 -28.31 9.34 -7.88
C HIS A 249 -28.22 8.24 -8.96
N GLY A 250 -27.08 7.55 -9.00
CA GLY A 250 -26.85 6.27 -9.63
C GLY A 250 -26.53 5.28 -8.52
N ILE A 251 -27.54 4.47 -8.19
CA ILE A 251 -27.51 3.17 -7.49
C ILE A 251 -26.40 3.04 -6.44
N GLU A 252 -26.79 3.08 -5.16
CA GLU A 252 -25.90 2.90 -4.02
C GLU A 252 -24.95 1.70 -4.17
N PHE A 253 -23.71 1.95 -4.61
CA PHE A 253 -22.62 1.03 -4.37
C PHE A 253 -22.17 1.21 -2.94
N LYS A 254 -22.85 0.49 -2.06
CA LYS A 254 -22.37 0.19 -0.73
C LYS A 254 -21.12 -0.67 -0.89
N SER A 255 -19.96 -0.03 -1.00
CA SER A 255 -18.66 -0.66 -0.75
C SER A 255 -18.63 -1.04 0.73
N LYS A 256 -19.26 -2.18 1.03
CA LYS A 256 -18.87 -2.97 2.17
C LYS A 256 -17.94 -4.02 1.62
N ARG A 257 -16.72 -3.99 2.13
CA ARG A 257 -15.95 -5.20 2.40
C ARG A 257 -16.81 -6.08 3.33
N VAL A 258 -17.77 -6.81 2.75
CA VAL A 258 -18.39 -7.98 3.37
C VAL A 258 -17.59 -9.16 2.86
N THR A 259 -16.39 -9.32 3.40
CA THR A 259 -15.88 -10.67 3.59
C THR A 259 -16.86 -11.36 4.54
N GLU A 260 -17.84 -12.05 3.95
CA GLU A 260 -18.26 -13.37 4.39
C GLU A 260 -18.46 -13.54 5.92
N PHE A 261 -19.32 -12.72 6.51
CA PHE A 261 -19.94 -13.03 7.81
C PHE A 261 -21.32 -13.62 7.55
N ILE A 262 -21.37 -14.85 7.04
CA ILE A 262 -22.57 -15.67 7.17
C ILE A 262 -22.56 -16.18 8.61
N PRO A 263 -23.53 -15.80 9.47
CA PRO A 263 -23.56 -16.24 10.86
C PRO A 263 -23.59 -17.77 10.93
N LEU A 264 -22.83 -18.36 11.86
CA LEU A 264 -22.82 -19.82 12.08
C LEU A 264 -24.22 -20.42 12.30
N TRP A 265 -25.17 -19.63 12.81
CA TRP A 265 -26.57 -20.06 12.97
C TRP A 265 -27.23 -20.42 11.63
N VAL A 266 -26.87 -19.76 10.52
CA VAL A 266 -27.44 -20.05 9.20
C VAL A 266 -27.04 -21.45 8.75
N TYR A 267 -25.77 -21.82 8.92
CA TYR A 267 -25.30 -23.18 8.68
C TYR A 267 -26.00 -24.20 9.59
N ALA A 268 -26.16 -23.88 10.87
CA ALA A 268 -26.91 -24.73 11.80
C ALA A 268 -28.37 -24.92 11.38
N SER A 269 -29.01 -23.87 10.85
CA SER A 269 -30.40 -23.91 10.38
C SER A 269 -30.56 -24.74 9.11
N VAL A 270 -29.65 -24.58 8.13
CA VAL A 270 -29.65 -25.37 6.90
C VAL A 270 -29.38 -26.85 7.21
N PHE A 271 -28.40 -27.13 8.08
CA PHE A 271 -28.10 -28.48 8.51
C PHE A 271 -29.28 -29.14 9.23
N LEU A 272 -29.94 -28.41 10.15
CA LEU A 272 -31.15 -28.88 10.84
C LEU A 272 -32.28 -29.16 9.85
N PHE A 273 -32.48 -28.28 8.86
CA PHE A 273 -33.52 -28.46 7.84
C PHE A 273 -33.29 -29.71 6.99
N ILE A 274 -32.05 -29.97 6.56
CA ILE A 274 -31.69 -31.19 5.85
C ILE A 274 -31.94 -32.42 6.73
N LEU A 275 -31.56 -32.36 8.01
CA LEU A 275 -31.75 -33.46 8.95
C LEU A 275 -33.23 -33.82 9.13
N VAL A 276 -34.09 -32.80 9.27
CA VAL A 276 -35.55 -32.96 9.36
C VAL A 276 -36.12 -33.52 8.06
N GLY A 277 -35.65 -33.05 6.90
CA GLY A 277 -36.07 -33.57 5.60
C GLY A 277 -35.74 -35.05 5.42
N VAL A 278 -34.52 -35.45 5.76
CA VAL A 278 -34.10 -36.87 5.73
C VAL A 278 -34.91 -37.70 6.71
N TYR A 279 -35.12 -37.21 7.94
CA TYR A 279 -35.93 -37.90 8.94
C TYR A 279 -37.40 -38.07 8.47
N ALA A 280 -38.01 -37.04 7.92
CA ALA A 280 -39.37 -37.08 7.40
C ALA A 280 -39.49 -38.04 6.21
N GLY A 281 -38.53 -38.01 5.27
CA GLY A 281 -38.48 -38.94 4.15
C GLY A 281 -38.35 -40.39 4.61
N PHE A 282 -37.47 -40.65 5.58
CA PHE A 282 -37.30 -41.97 6.16
C PHE A 282 -38.55 -42.43 6.91
N ARG A 283 -39.19 -41.54 7.67
CA ARG A 283 -40.47 -41.81 8.35
C ARG A 283 -41.59 -42.11 7.36
N TYR A 284 -41.64 -41.41 6.23
CA TYR A 284 -42.63 -41.65 5.19
C TYR A 284 -42.40 -42.99 4.50
N TRP A 285 -41.15 -43.31 4.17
CA TRP A 285 -40.79 -44.61 3.61
C TRP A 285 -41.09 -45.77 4.57
N GLN A 286 -40.82 -45.58 5.87
CA GLN A 286 -41.23 -46.53 6.91
C GLN A 286 -42.75 -46.63 7.05
N ALA A 287 -43.47 -45.51 6.97
CA ALA A 287 -44.93 -45.52 7.06
C ALA A 287 -45.52 -46.35 5.92
N GLN A 288 -45.01 -46.20 4.69
CA GLN A 288 -45.46 -47.01 3.55
C GLN A 288 -45.15 -48.50 3.70
N THR A 289 -44.05 -48.86 4.37
CA THR A 289 -43.69 -50.26 4.61
C THR A 289 -44.37 -50.88 5.84
N THR A 290 -44.85 -50.08 6.80
CA THR A 290 -45.44 -50.57 8.05
C THR A 290 -46.98 -50.64 8.03
N THR A 291 -47.66 -49.81 7.24
CA THR A 291 -49.13 -49.86 7.09
C THR A 291 -49.71 -51.19 6.58
N PRO A 292 -49.09 -51.94 5.63
CA PRO A 292 -49.71 -53.17 5.14
C PRO A 292 -49.75 -54.30 6.21
N VAL A 293 -48.80 -54.32 7.15
CA VAL A 293 -48.73 -55.38 8.18
C VAL A 293 -49.73 -55.13 9.33
N ALA A 294 -49.94 -53.86 9.69
CA ALA A 294 -50.95 -53.48 10.69
C ALA A 294 -52.39 -53.75 10.21
N GLN A 295 -52.66 -53.59 8.91
CA GLN A 295 -53.95 -53.94 8.32
C GLN A 295 -54.16 -55.46 8.28
N GLN A 296 -53.13 -56.27 8.02
CA GLN A 296 -53.22 -57.73 8.08
C GLN A 296 -53.52 -58.24 9.50
N LEU A 297 -52.94 -57.63 10.53
CA LEU A 297 -53.24 -57.99 11.93
C LEU A 297 -54.67 -57.60 12.34
N LEU A 298 -55.19 -56.46 11.88
CA LEU A 298 -56.59 -56.10 12.10
C LEU A 298 -57.55 -57.01 11.33
N GLN A 299 -57.20 -57.48 10.14
CA GLN A 299 -58.01 -58.43 9.38
C GLN A 299 -58.07 -59.81 10.06
N ILE A 300 -56.95 -60.29 10.61
CA ILE A 300 -56.90 -61.54 11.39
C ILE A 300 -57.66 -61.38 12.73
N ALA A 301 -57.53 -60.24 13.41
CA ALA A 301 -58.27 -59.96 14.64
C ALA A 301 -59.78 -59.73 14.40
N GLN A 302 -60.17 -59.25 13.22
CA GLN A 302 -61.55 -59.13 12.74
C GLN A 302 -62.02 -60.36 11.96
N THR A 303 -61.36 -61.51 12.08
CA THR A 303 -61.95 -62.79 11.69
C THR A 303 -62.60 -63.45 12.93
N PRO A 304 -63.77 -62.99 13.41
CA PRO A 304 -64.54 -63.77 14.36
C PRO A 304 -65.09 -64.99 13.62
N GLU A 305 -64.73 -66.17 14.11
CA GLU A 305 -65.68 -67.27 14.29
C GLU A 305 -66.27 -67.96 13.03
N GLU A 306 -65.64 -67.95 11.85
CA GLU A 306 -66.12 -68.83 10.76
C GLU A 306 -65.71 -70.32 10.95
N ASN A 307 -64.81 -70.63 11.89
CA ASN A 307 -64.47 -72.02 12.25
C ASN A 307 -65.33 -72.59 13.40
N GLY A 308 -66.11 -71.76 14.11
CA GLY A 308 -67.03 -72.22 15.18
C GLY A 308 -68.35 -72.79 14.63
N SER A 309 -68.82 -72.29 13.49
CA SER A 309 -70.07 -72.74 12.87
C SER A 309 -69.92 -74.09 12.16
N ILE A 310 -68.77 -74.37 11.52
CA ILE A 310 -68.55 -75.64 10.80
C ILE A 310 -68.39 -76.82 11.77
N VAL A 311 -67.86 -76.59 12.97
CA VAL A 311 -67.74 -77.63 14.01
C VAL A 311 -69.11 -77.93 14.63
N ASN A 312 -69.94 -76.91 14.90
CA ASN A 312 -71.25 -77.13 15.50
C ASN A 312 -72.29 -77.72 14.51
N SER A 313 -72.19 -77.43 13.21
CA SER A 313 -73.04 -78.09 12.20
C SER A 313 -72.66 -79.56 11.98
N ALA A 314 -71.38 -79.93 12.13
CA ALA A 314 -70.94 -81.33 12.04
C ALA A 314 -71.32 -82.17 13.29
N ILE A 315 -71.50 -81.53 14.45
CA ILE A 315 -71.92 -82.19 15.69
C ILE A 315 -73.46 -82.40 15.73
N ASP A 316 -74.24 -81.55 15.08
CA ASP A 316 -75.71 -81.72 15.04
C ASP A 316 -76.17 -82.78 14.01
N GLU A 317 -75.43 -82.96 12.90
CA GLU A 317 -75.70 -84.03 11.92
C GLU A 317 -75.38 -85.43 12.45
N THR A 318 -74.55 -85.56 13.49
CA THR A 318 -74.21 -86.84 14.13
C THR A 318 -75.09 -87.19 15.34
N ARG A 319 -76.03 -86.31 15.74
CA ARG A 319 -76.98 -86.56 16.84
C ARG A 319 -78.41 -86.89 16.36
N SER A 320 -78.66 -86.83 15.05
CA SER A 320 -79.96 -87.12 14.42
C SER A 320 -79.97 -88.37 13.52
N ASN A 321 -79.09 -89.34 13.81
CA ASN A 321 -79.10 -90.72 13.29
C ASN A 321 -78.75 -91.69 14.42
#